data_AF-A0A2S4N6J7-F1
#
_entry.id   AF-A0A2S4N6J7-F1
#
_cell.length_a   1.000
_cell.length_b   1.000
_cell.length_c   1.000
_cell.angle_alpha   90.00
_cell.angle_beta   90.00
_cell.angle_gamma   90.00
#
_symmetry.space_group_name_H-M   'P 1'
#
loop_
_entity.id
_entity.type
_entity.pdbx_description
1 polymer ?
#
loop_
_entity_poly.entity_id
_entity_poly.type
_entity_poly.pdbx_seq_one_letter_code
_entity_poly.pdbx_strand_id
1 'polypeptide(L)' 'MQRKNKHLVNEMYIDNDTHYIIFNSKASLEYIYLFAYKYAIKHKLMAGRAIYRDNIYQITLTKFQ' A
#
# COMPACT_ATOMS: atom_id res chain seq x y z
N MET A 1 3.11 -4.48 -23.01
CA MET A 1 3.57 -5.51 -22.06
C MET A 1 2.81 -5.34 -20.74
N GLN A 2 1.60 -5.88 -20.63
CA GLN A 2 0.76 -5.79 -19.42
C GLN A 2 0.66 -7.16 -18.74
N ARG A 3 0.55 -7.14 -17.40
CA ARG A 3 0.14 -8.21 -16.47
C ARG A 3 1.23 -9.16 -15.94
N LYS A 4 2.08 -8.66 -15.03
CA LYS A 4 2.67 -9.47 -13.96
C LYS A 4 2.43 -8.94 -12.53
N ASN A 5 1.67 -7.86 -12.35
CA ASN A 5 1.44 -7.27 -11.02
C ASN A 5 0.15 -7.77 -10.33
N LYS A 6 -0.48 -8.84 -10.83
CA LYS A 6 -1.83 -9.25 -10.39
C LYS A 6 -1.88 -9.81 -8.96
N HIS A 7 -0.73 -10.00 -8.30
CA HIS A 7 -0.61 -10.57 -6.96
C HIS A 7 0.49 -9.92 -6.13
N LEU A 8 0.64 -8.59 -6.21
CA LEU A 8 1.65 -7.87 -5.40
C LEU A 8 1.08 -7.37 -4.07
N VAL A 9 -0.22 -7.06 -4.02
CA VAL A 9 -0.95 -6.81 -2.78
C VAL A 9 -1.36 -8.17 -2.21
N ASN A 10 -0.90 -8.46 -1.00
CA ASN A 10 -1.32 -9.66 -0.27
C ASN A 10 -2.67 -9.39 0.43
N GLU A 11 -2.74 -8.34 1.25
CA GLU A 11 -3.90 -8.07 2.11
C GLU A 11 -4.12 -6.56 2.31
N MET A 12 -5.35 -6.20 2.67
CA MET A 12 -5.73 -4.86 3.07
C MET A 12 -6.65 -4.93 4.29
N TYR A 13 -6.31 -4.18 5.33
CA TYR A 13 -7.09 -4.09 6.56
C TYR A 13 -7.46 -2.62 6.84
N ILE A 14 -8.65 -2.38 7.38
CA ILE A 14 -9.15 -1.04 7.71
C ILE A 14 -9.53 -1.03 9.18
N ASP A 15 -8.89 -0.14 9.95
CA ASP A 15 -9.24 0.17 11.32
C ASP A 15 -9.61 1.65 11.40
N ASN A 16 -10.91 1.91 11.54
CA ASN A 16 -11.49 3.25 11.48
C ASN A 16 -11.06 3.99 10.20
N ASP A 17 -10.22 5.01 10.37
CA ASP A 17 -9.72 5.87 9.31
C ASP A 17 -8.31 5.50 8.83
N THR A 18 -7.79 4.37 9.31
CA THR A 18 -6.45 3.88 9.01
C THR A 18 -6.54 2.64 8.13
N HIS A 19 -5.92 2.72 6.96
CA HIS A 19 -5.86 1.62 6.00
C HIS A 19 -4.44 1.05 6.00
N TYR A 20 -4.32 -0.24 6.26
CA TYR A 20 -3.07 -0.98 6.21
C TYR A 20 -3.05 -1.80 4.93
N ILE A 21 -2.03 -1.60 4.09
CA ILE A 21 -1.90 -2.31 2.82
C ILE A 21 -0.61 -3.12 2.88
N ILE A 22 -0.73 -4.43 2.76
CA ILE A 22 0.37 -5.39 2.83
C ILE A 22 0.70 -5.87 1.42
N PHE A 23 1.98 -5.78 1.06
CA PHE A 23 2.53 -6.27 -0.19
C PHE A 23 3.56 -7.36 0.10
N ASN A 24 3.68 -8.34 -0.80
CA ASN A 24 4.80 -9.28 -0.70
C ASN A 24 6.14 -8.62 -1.09
N SER A 25 7.25 -9.25 -0.70
CA SER A 25 8.61 -8.79 -0.98
C SER A 25 8.98 -8.67 -2.46
N LYS A 26 8.18 -9.23 -3.39
CA LYS A 26 8.42 -9.10 -4.84
C LYS A 26 7.93 -7.77 -5.40
N ALA A 27 7.15 -7.01 -4.63
CA ALA A 27 6.72 -5.67 -5.03
C ALA A 27 7.89 -4.69 -4.95
N SER A 28 8.14 -3.93 -6.01
CA SER A 28 9.11 -2.83 -5.95
C SER A 28 8.56 -1.69 -5.09
N LEU A 29 9.47 -0.96 -4.41
CA LEU A 29 9.09 0.22 -3.61
C LEU A 29 8.35 1.26 -4.46
N GLU A 30 8.77 1.48 -5.70
CA GLU A 30 8.09 2.38 -6.64
C GLU A 30 6.64 1.96 -6.88
N TYR A 31 6.39 0.66 -7.09
CA TYR A 31 5.04 0.14 -7.27
C TYR A 31 4.19 0.32 -6.00
N ILE A 32 4.76 0.02 -4.82
CA ILE A 32 4.08 0.18 -3.53
C ILE A 32 3.62 1.62 -3.33
N TYR A 33 4.52 2.57 -3.51
CA TYR A 33 4.20 3.99 -3.38
C TYR A 33 3.18 4.44 -4.44
N LEU A 34 3.34 4.04 -5.71
CA LEU A 34 2.39 4.40 -6.77
C LEU A 34 0.98 3.85 -6.48
N PHE A 35 0.88 2.61 -5.97
CA PHE A 35 -0.39 2.03 -5.55
C PHE A 35 -1.00 2.81 -4.38
N ALA A 36 -0.20 3.06 -3.34
CA ALA A 36 -0.65 3.76 -2.15
C ALA A 36 -1.12 5.19 -2.47
N TYR A 37 -0.41 5.93 -3.32
CA TYR A 37 -0.82 7.27 -3.75
C TYR A 37 -2.14 7.26 -4.51
N LYS A 38 -2.31 6.34 -5.47
CA LYS A 38 -3.59 6.22 -6.21
C LYS A 38 -4.75 5.89 -5.29
N TYR A 39 -4.52 4.98 -4.33
CA TYR A 39 -5.52 4.63 -3.34
C TYR A 39 -5.84 5.82 -2.42
N ALA A 40 -4.81 6.50 -1.93
CA ALA A 40 -4.94 7.65 -1.04
C ALA A 40 -5.75 8.78 -1.68
N ILE A 41 -5.48 9.12 -2.95
CA ILE A 41 -6.26 10.12 -3.70
C ILE A 41 -7.74 9.72 -3.79
N LYS A 42 -8.01 8.45 -4.15
CA LYS A 42 -9.38 7.95 -4.31
C LYS A 42 -10.18 8.00 -2.99
N HIS A 43 -9.52 7.74 -1.87
CA HIS A 43 -10.13 7.63 -0.56
C HIS A 43 -9.96 8.88 0.33
N LYS A 44 -9.36 9.96 -0.20
CA LYS A 44 -9.03 11.19 0.54
C LYS A 44 -8.20 10.93 1.80
N LEU A 45 -7.19 10.07 1.65
CA LEU A 45 -6.21 9.73 2.68
C LEU A 45 -4.84 10.31 2.31
N MET A 46 -3.91 10.25 3.25
CA MET A 46 -2.49 10.51 3.09
C MET A 46 -1.73 9.17 3.19
N ALA A 47 -0.84 8.91 2.23
CA ALA A 47 0.03 7.74 2.28
C ALA A 47 1.24 8.01 3.17
N GLY A 48 1.49 7.12 4.12
CA GLY A 48 2.69 7.14 4.96
C GLY A 48 3.91 6.53 4.27
N ARG A 49 4.88 6.14 5.08
CA ARG A 49 6.11 5.47 4.61
C ARG A 49 5.90 3.96 4.52
N ALA A 50 6.46 3.35 3.49
CA ALA A 50 6.54 1.89 3.41
C ALA A 50 7.55 1.34 4.44
N ILE A 51 7.14 0.34 5.20
CA ILE A 51 7.94 -0.40 6.17
C ILE A 51 8.19 -1.80 5.62
N TYR A 52 9.44 -2.27 5.65
CA TYR A 52 9.79 -3.64 5.27
C TYR A 52 10.15 -4.45 6.51
N ARG A 53 9.46 -5.57 6.73
CA ARG A 53 9.70 -6.48 7.84
C ARG A 53 9.21 -7.88 7.47
N ASP A 54 9.86 -8.94 7.94
CA ASP A 54 9.40 -10.32 7.79
C ASP A 54 9.02 -10.70 6.33
N ASN A 55 9.81 -10.22 5.37
CA ASN A 55 9.60 -10.39 3.92
C ASN A 55 8.27 -9.86 3.36
N ILE A 56 7.68 -8.87 4.04
CA ILE A 56 6.52 -8.11 3.56
C ILE A 56 6.80 -6.61 3.61
N TYR A 57 6.15 -5.88 2.72
CA TYR A 57 6.03 -4.44 2.83
C TYR A 57 4.67 -4.08 3.38
N GLN A 58 4.63 -3.12 4.30
CA GLN A 58 3.40 -2.48 4.76
C GLN A 58 3.47 -1.00 4.46
N ILE A 59 2.37 -0.42 3.98
CA ILE A 59 2.17 1.03 3.97
C ILE A 59 0.85 1.35 4.63
N THR A 60 0.87 2.37 5.47
CA THR A 60 -0.29 2.85 6.21
C THR A 60 -0.80 4.12 5.55
N LEU A 61 -2.12 4.23 5.38
CA LEU A 61 -2.79 5.41 4.87
C LEU A 61 -3.77 5.92 5.94
N THR A 62 -3.76 7.23 6.21
CA THR A 62 -4.58 7.85 7.26
C THR A 62 -5.32 9.07 6.73
N LYS A 63 -6.36 9.55 7.40
CA LYS A 63 -6.99 10.84 7.04
C LYS A 63 -6.01 12.01 7.14
N PHE A 64 -6.30 13.07 6.38
CA PHE A 64 -5.74 14.39 6.62
C PHE A 64 -6.17 14.86 8.01
N GLN A 65 -5.22 15.33 8.81
CA GLN A 65 -5.48 15.97 10.10
C GLN A 65 -6.04 17.38 9.90
#